data_AF-A0AB38E254-F1
#
_entry.id   AF-A0AB38E254-F1
#
_cell.length_a   1.000
_cell.length_b   1.000
_cell.length_c   1.000
_cell.angle_alpha   90.00
_cell.angle_beta   90.00
_cell.angle_gamma   90.00
#
_symmetry.space_group_name_H-M   'P 1'
#
loop_
_entity.id
_entity.type
_entity.pdbx_description
1 polymer ?
#
loop_
_entity_poly.entity_id
_entity_poly.type
_entity_poly.pdbx_seq_one_letter_code
_entity_poly.pdbx_strand_id
1 'polypeptide(L)'
;MIESSVTRGAGVAAGWRLRALLGLAAGLATGAAPAQSAPQSAALTNGINTGGTSFLDGFTSTTPGLAVVTYLRHNALDAIKDARGNDIRVFDNPRIDSTVLLTQFAYVTPYRLFGGSLGITALVPLVNLDASFGRNSIATLRDNGAGVGDVTFGPYLQMPPVIRNGRAVFSQRFEFDAVAPIGK
;
A
#
# COMPACT_ATOMS: atom_id res chain seq x y z
N MET A 1 12.80 32.98 -31.33
CA MET A 1 13.79 32.12 -30.65
C MET A 1 13.12 31.62 -29.39
N ILE A 2 12.57 30.40 -29.41
CA ILE A 2 11.87 29.82 -28.26
C ILE A 2 12.86 28.85 -27.62
N GLU A 3 13.36 29.20 -26.43
CA GLU A 3 14.23 28.32 -25.67
C GLU A 3 13.44 27.12 -25.16
N SER A 4 13.81 25.92 -25.63
CA SER A 4 13.34 24.66 -25.04
C SER A 4 14.23 24.32 -23.84
N SER A 5 13.75 24.55 -22.62
CA SER A 5 14.39 24.02 -21.42
C SER A 5 14.08 22.54 -21.28
N VAL A 6 15.01 21.70 -21.75
CA VAL A 6 14.97 20.25 -21.56
C VAL A 6 15.46 19.95 -20.14
N THR A 7 14.55 19.85 -19.18
CA THR A 7 14.82 19.29 -17.84
C THR A 7 14.59 17.77 -17.83
N ARG A 8 15.27 17.02 -18.71
CA ARG A 8 15.12 15.55 -18.79
C ARG A 8 15.90 14.73 -17.74
N GLY A 9 16.74 15.35 -16.91
CA GLY A 9 17.64 14.61 -16.01
C GLY A 9 17.26 14.58 -14.52
N ALA A 10 16.61 15.64 -14.01
CA ALA A 10 16.44 15.82 -12.56
C ALA A 10 15.32 14.95 -11.96
N GLY A 11 14.20 14.76 -12.67
CA GLY A 11 13.05 14.00 -12.17
C GLY A 11 13.32 12.50 -12.01
N VAL A 12 14.02 11.89 -12.97
CA VAL A 12 14.30 10.43 -12.95
C VAL A 12 15.26 10.04 -11.83
N ALA A 13 16.29 10.86 -11.58
CA ALA A 13 17.24 10.63 -10.49
C ALA A 13 16.61 10.85 -9.10
N ALA A 14 15.67 11.80 -8.99
CA ALA A 14 14.91 12.04 -7.76
C ALA A 14 13.96 10.88 -7.43
N GLY A 15 13.23 10.37 -8.43
CA GLY A 15 12.30 9.24 -8.26
C GLY A 15 12.99 7.95 -7.80
N TRP A 16 14.14 7.60 -8.40
CA TRP A 16 14.89 6.41 -7.96
C TRP A 16 15.44 6.53 -6.53
N ARG A 17 16.00 7.69 -6.16
CA ARG A 17 16.51 7.92 -4.81
C ARG A 17 15.40 7.79 -3.77
N LEU A 18 14.22 8.33 -4.05
CA LEU A 18 13.09 8.21 -3.15
C LEU A 18 12.57 6.77 -3.04
N ARG A 19 12.49 6.03 -4.15
CA ARG A 19 12.16 4.59 -4.12
C ARG A 19 13.15 3.80 -3.28
N ALA A 20 14.45 4.10 -3.40
CA ALA A 20 15.50 3.49 -2.59
C ALA A 20 15.34 3.85 -1.09
N LEU A 21 14.99 5.09 -0.78
CA LEU A 21 14.71 5.54 0.60
C LEU A 21 13.47 4.87 1.20
N LEU A 22 12.38 4.70 0.42
CA LEU A 22 11.21 3.95 0.88
C LEU A 22 11.54 2.47 1.11
N GLY A 23 12.40 1.89 0.27
CA GLY A 23 12.95 0.54 0.48
C GLY A 23 13.78 0.43 1.76
N LEU A 24 14.66 1.41 2.01
CA LEU A 24 15.46 1.49 3.24
C LEU A 24 14.57 1.69 4.48
N ALA A 25 13.56 2.55 4.41
CA ALA A 25 12.61 2.78 5.51
C ALA A 25 11.82 1.51 5.86
N ALA A 26 11.38 0.74 4.85
CA ALA A 26 10.78 -0.58 5.07
C ALA A 26 11.74 -1.53 5.80
N GLY A 27 13.03 -1.51 5.45
CA GLY A 27 14.08 -2.30 6.09
C GLY A 27 14.47 -1.84 7.50
N LEU A 28 14.24 -0.58 7.87
CA LEU A 28 14.53 -0.05 9.22
C LEU A 28 13.35 -0.24 10.19
N ALA A 29 12.12 -0.41 9.69
CA ALA A 29 10.94 -0.73 10.50
C ALA A 29 11.01 -2.13 11.15
N THR A 30 11.98 -2.96 10.76
CA THR A 30 12.31 -4.23 11.44
C THR A 30 13.18 -3.96 12.68
N GLY A 31 12.59 -3.39 13.73
CA GLY A 31 13.23 -3.29 15.05
C GLY A 31 13.55 -4.68 15.64
N ALA A 32 14.31 -4.72 16.75
CA ALA A 32 14.85 -5.92 17.41
C ALA A 32 13.84 -6.98 17.94
N ALA A 33 12.57 -6.93 17.53
CA ALA A 33 11.68 -8.07 17.59
C ALA A 33 12.09 -9.06 16.49
N PRO A 34 11.94 -10.39 16.65
CA PRO A 34 12.12 -11.33 15.54
C PRO A 34 11.17 -10.97 14.39
N ALA A 35 11.68 -10.16 13.46
CA ALA A 35 11.00 -9.78 12.24
C ALA A 35 10.82 -11.07 11.43
N GLN A 36 9.64 -11.67 11.52
CA GLN A 36 9.26 -12.72 10.58
C GLN A 36 9.02 -12.04 9.24
N SER A 37 10.04 -12.08 8.37
CA SER A 37 9.81 -11.99 6.93
C SER A 37 9.02 -13.24 6.52
N ALA A 38 7.72 -13.21 6.71
CA ALA A 38 6.84 -14.21 6.11
C ALA A 38 6.74 -13.86 4.62
N PRO A 39 7.34 -14.64 3.70
CA PRO A 39 7.03 -14.47 2.29
C PRO A 39 5.52 -14.62 2.16
N GLN A 40 4.88 -13.70 1.45
CA GLN A 40 3.46 -13.78 1.21
C GLN A 40 3.18 -15.10 0.47
N SER A 41 2.65 -16.09 1.17
CA SER A 41 2.51 -17.47 0.66
C SER A 41 1.45 -17.61 -0.42
N ALA A 42 0.64 -16.57 -0.62
CA ALA A 42 -0.25 -16.39 -1.75
C ALA A 42 0.12 -15.09 -2.47
N ALA A 43 0.69 -15.20 -3.68
CA ALA A 43 0.75 -14.06 -4.59
C ALA A 43 -0.69 -13.62 -4.88
N LEU A 44 -1.01 -12.37 -4.59
CA LEU A 44 -2.29 -11.79 -5.02
C LEU A 44 -2.27 -11.77 -6.54
N THR A 45 -3.27 -12.36 -7.19
CA THR A 45 -3.46 -12.14 -8.62
C THR A 45 -3.60 -10.64 -8.85
N ASN A 46 -2.93 -10.12 -9.88
CA ASN A 46 -3.05 -8.71 -10.25
C ASN A 46 -4.53 -8.31 -10.31
N GLY A 47 -4.91 -7.30 -9.54
CA GLY A 47 -6.28 -6.77 -9.48
C GLY A 47 -7.15 -7.24 -8.31
N ILE A 48 -6.70 -8.15 -7.44
CA ILE A 48 -7.40 -8.40 -6.16
C ILE A 48 -7.22 -7.18 -5.26
N ASN A 49 -8.33 -6.53 -4.92
CA ASN A 49 -8.35 -5.39 -4.00
C ASN A 49 -8.34 -5.91 -2.55
N THR A 50 -7.18 -5.86 -1.89
CA THR A 50 -7.03 -6.12 -0.45
C THR A 50 -7.05 -4.85 0.38
N GLY A 51 -7.55 -3.75 -0.18
CA GLY A 51 -7.31 -2.41 0.34
C GLY A 51 -5.81 -2.08 0.34
N GLY A 52 -5.35 -1.48 1.44
CA GLY A 52 -3.94 -1.16 1.65
C GLY A 52 -3.06 -2.34 2.09
N THR A 53 -3.64 -3.35 2.75
CA THR A 53 -2.90 -4.41 3.45
C THR A 53 -2.88 -5.71 2.64
N SER A 54 -2.71 -6.85 3.31
CA SER A 54 -2.74 -8.19 2.71
C SER A 54 -3.59 -9.15 3.58
N PHE A 55 -3.88 -10.34 3.06
CA PHE A 55 -4.56 -11.39 3.85
C PHE A 55 -3.86 -11.75 5.17
N LEU A 56 -2.56 -11.45 5.30
CA LEU A 56 -1.79 -11.74 6.51
C LEU A 56 -2.19 -10.86 7.70
N ASP A 57 -2.82 -9.70 7.47
CA ASP A 57 -3.36 -8.83 8.53
C ASP A 57 -4.45 -9.53 9.36
N GLY A 58 -5.16 -10.49 8.73
CA GLY A 58 -6.11 -11.37 9.42
C GLY A 58 -5.46 -12.41 10.34
N PHE A 59 -4.13 -12.44 10.45
CA PHE A 59 -3.37 -13.38 11.29
C PHE A 59 -2.46 -12.67 12.31
N THR A 60 -2.67 -11.37 12.52
CA THR A 60 -1.97 -10.63 13.57
C THR A 60 -2.28 -11.23 14.96
N SER A 61 -1.40 -10.99 15.93
CA SER A 61 -1.57 -11.45 17.30
C SER A 61 -2.91 -11.00 17.88
N THR A 62 -3.62 -11.88 18.57
CA THR A 62 -4.83 -11.56 19.35
C THR A 62 -4.52 -11.20 20.81
N THR A 63 -3.25 -11.17 21.17
CA THR A 63 -2.77 -10.78 22.51
C THR A 63 -2.77 -9.26 22.64
N PRO A 64 -3.25 -8.69 23.75
CA PRO A 64 -3.26 -7.24 23.95
C PRO A 64 -1.88 -6.62 23.75
N GLY A 65 -1.81 -5.53 22.99
CA GLY A 65 -0.55 -4.87 22.65
C GLY A 65 -0.57 -4.23 21.26
N LEU A 66 0.55 -3.59 20.91
CA LEU A 66 0.76 -2.94 19.62
C LEU A 66 1.55 -3.87 18.69
N ALA A 67 1.01 -4.10 17.50
CA ALA A 67 1.72 -4.63 16.35
C ALA A 67 1.92 -3.52 15.32
N VAL A 68 3.09 -3.51 14.68
CA VAL A 68 3.40 -2.63 13.56
C VAL A 68 3.75 -3.50 12.36
N VAL A 69 3.05 -3.29 11.26
CA VAL A 69 3.25 -4.03 10.00
C VAL A 69 3.52 -3.02 8.90
N THR A 70 4.52 -3.29 8.06
CA THR A 70 4.90 -2.41 6.96
C THR A 70 4.76 -3.14 5.64
N TYR A 71 4.06 -2.52 4.68
CA TYR A 71 3.86 -3.06 3.35
C TYR A 71 4.49 -2.12 2.32
N LEU A 72 5.46 -2.63 1.56
CA LEU A 72 6.02 -1.92 0.42
C LEU A 72 5.41 -2.48 -0.86
N ARG A 73 4.72 -1.64 -1.62
CA ARG A 73 4.12 -1.99 -2.92
C ARG A 73 4.69 -1.10 -4.00
N HIS A 74 5.08 -1.70 -5.13
CA HIS A 74 5.50 -0.98 -6.32
C HIS A 74 4.73 -1.49 -7.53
N ASN A 75 4.15 -0.56 -8.30
CA ASN A 75 3.48 -0.84 -9.56
C ASN A 75 4.15 -0.02 -10.66
N ALA A 76 4.42 -0.65 -11.79
CA ALA A 76 4.85 0.00 -13.02
C ALA A 76 3.77 -0.26 -14.08
N LEU A 77 3.11 0.81 -14.52
CA LEU A 77 1.99 0.76 -15.46
C LEU A 77 2.39 1.43 -16.77
N ASP A 78 1.99 0.83 -17.89
CA ASP A 78 2.39 1.22 -19.24
C ASP A 78 1.21 1.54 -20.18
N ALA A 79 -0.02 1.49 -19.67
CA ALA A 79 -1.24 1.76 -20.42
C ALA A 79 -2.32 2.42 -19.56
N ILE A 80 -3.12 3.29 -20.17
CA ILE A 80 -4.37 3.81 -19.60
C ILE A 80 -5.52 3.22 -20.42
N LYS A 81 -6.46 2.53 -19.76
CA LYS A 81 -7.50 1.75 -20.42
C LYS A 81 -8.89 2.34 -20.23
N ASP A 82 -9.73 2.20 -21.25
CA ASP A 82 -11.16 2.51 -21.19
C ASP A 82 -11.95 1.41 -20.46
N ALA A 83 -13.25 1.61 -20.27
CA ALA A 83 -14.13 0.65 -19.60
C ALA A 83 -14.28 -0.71 -20.34
N ARG A 84 -13.80 -0.82 -21.58
CA ARG A 84 -13.78 -2.05 -22.38
C ARG A 84 -12.39 -2.70 -22.39
N GLY A 85 -11.41 -2.11 -21.70
CA GLY A 85 -10.04 -2.61 -21.63
C GLY A 85 -9.15 -2.20 -22.82
N ASN A 86 -9.61 -1.30 -23.68
CA ASN A 86 -8.81 -0.78 -24.80
C ASN A 86 -7.96 0.41 -24.36
N ASP A 87 -6.79 0.58 -24.98
CA ASP A 87 -5.92 1.72 -24.69
C ASP A 87 -6.55 3.04 -25.13
N ILE A 88 -6.52 4.02 -24.24
CA ILE A 88 -6.94 5.38 -24.51
C ILE A 88 -5.84 6.09 -25.32
N ARG A 89 -6.06 6.20 -26.63
CA ARG A 89 -5.08 6.70 -27.61
C ARG A 89 -4.61 8.14 -27.43
N VAL A 90 -5.25 8.94 -26.57
CA VAL A 90 -4.78 10.31 -26.28
C VAL A 90 -3.52 10.33 -25.42
N PHE A 91 -3.22 9.22 -24.73
CA PHE A 91 -2.00 9.02 -23.96
C PHE A 91 -1.03 8.16 -24.77
N ASP A 92 -0.03 8.81 -25.37
CA ASP A 92 1.04 8.12 -26.10
C ASP A 92 2.08 7.60 -25.11
N ASN A 93 2.47 6.32 -25.21
CA ASN A 93 3.49 5.66 -24.38
C ASN A 93 3.47 6.11 -22.90
N PRO A 94 2.33 5.96 -22.18
CA PRO A 94 2.24 6.38 -20.79
C PRO A 94 3.12 5.48 -19.93
N ARG A 95 3.85 6.07 -18.99
CA ARG A 95 4.58 5.35 -17.95
C ARG A 95 4.22 5.93 -16.61
N ILE A 96 3.51 5.15 -15.79
CA ILE A 96 3.00 5.55 -14.48
C ILE A 96 3.55 4.57 -13.46
N ASP A 97 4.48 5.05 -12.64
CA ASP A 97 5.04 4.29 -11.53
C ASP A 97 4.39 4.74 -10.21
N SER A 98 3.96 3.79 -9.40
CA SER A 98 3.41 4.04 -8.06
C SER A 98 4.18 3.22 -7.04
N THR A 99 4.80 3.89 -6.07
CA THR A 99 5.39 3.24 -4.89
C THR A 99 4.63 3.66 -3.65
N VAL A 100 4.18 2.70 -2.87
CA VAL A 100 3.47 2.93 -1.60
C VAL A 100 4.19 2.18 -0.50
N LEU A 101 4.59 2.91 0.53
CA LEU A 101 5.00 2.35 1.82
C LEU A 101 3.86 2.58 2.79
N LEU A 102 3.12 1.52 3.11
CA LEU A 102 2.02 1.56 4.07
C LEU A 102 2.49 1.06 5.43
N THR A 103 2.42 1.92 6.44
CA THR A 103 2.66 1.51 7.82
C THR A 103 1.33 1.32 8.52
N GLN A 104 1.08 0.10 8.97
CA GLN A 104 -0.06 -0.28 9.78
C GLN A 104 0.33 -0.33 11.25
N PHE A 105 -0.42 0.39 12.07
CA PHE A 105 -0.44 0.26 13.52
C PHE A 105 -1.70 -0.52 13.89
N ALA A 106 -1.57 -1.63 14.60
CA ALA A 106 -2.68 -2.44 15.07
C ALA A 106 -2.56 -2.62 16.58
N TYR A 107 -3.45 -2.00 17.33
CA TYR A 107 -3.49 -2.10 18.78
C TYR A 107 -4.64 -3.01 19.22
N VAL A 108 -4.30 -4.13 19.86
CA VAL A 108 -5.26 -5.06 20.44
C VAL A 108 -5.53 -4.65 21.88
N THR A 109 -6.81 -4.48 22.21
CA THR A 109 -7.26 -4.16 23.56
C THR A 109 -7.38 -5.44 24.41
N PRO A 110 -7.47 -5.34 25.75
CA PRO A 110 -7.82 -6.47 26.59
C PRO A 110 -9.29 -6.91 26.48
N TYR A 111 -10.13 -6.16 25.76
CA TYR A 111 -11.55 -6.43 25.64
C TYR A 111 -11.85 -7.45 24.54
N ARG A 112 -12.84 -8.30 24.81
CA ARG A 112 -13.37 -9.28 23.86
C ARG A 112 -14.85 -9.05 23.61
N LEU A 113 -15.27 -9.24 22.36
CA LEU A 113 -16.66 -9.14 21.94
C LEU A 113 -17.00 -10.34 21.06
N PHE A 114 -18.10 -11.04 21.32
CA PHE A 114 -18.52 -12.25 20.59
C PHE A 114 -17.43 -13.34 20.46
N GLY A 115 -16.48 -13.39 21.41
CA GLY A 115 -15.34 -14.32 21.36
C GLY A 115 -14.14 -13.85 20.53
N GLY A 116 -14.24 -12.70 19.85
CA GLY A 116 -13.12 -12.04 19.16
C GLY A 116 -12.41 -11.00 20.03
N SER A 117 -11.15 -10.70 19.68
CA SER A 117 -10.37 -9.63 20.28
C SER A 117 -10.70 -8.30 19.62
N LEU A 118 -11.07 -7.29 20.42
CA LEU A 118 -11.31 -5.93 19.95
C LEU A 118 -9.98 -5.19 19.82
N GLY A 119 -9.77 -4.51 18.69
CA GLY A 119 -8.61 -3.69 18.45
C GLY A 119 -8.93 -2.41 17.68
N ILE A 120 -7.91 -1.58 17.48
CA ILE A 120 -7.95 -0.36 16.67
C ILE A 120 -6.78 -0.42 15.70
N THR A 121 -7.02 -0.10 14.44
CA THR A 121 -5.98 0.01 13.42
C THR A 121 -5.87 1.44 12.89
N ALA A 122 -4.66 1.81 12.46
CA ALA A 122 -4.38 3.00 11.67
C ALA A 122 -3.39 2.65 10.56
N LEU A 123 -3.69 3.06 9.34
CA LEU A 123 -2.92 2.84 8.13
C LEU A 123 -2.41 4.20 7.64
N VAL A 124 -1.09 4.36 7.62
CA VAL A 124 -0.42 5.59 7.21
C VAL A 124 0.34 5.34 5.90
N PRO A 125 -0.17 5.81 4.75
CA PRO A 125 0.50 5.62 3.47
C PRO A 125 1.50 6.74 3.19
N LEU A 126 2.73 6.37 2.86
CA LEU A 126 3.68 7.22 2.13
C LEU A 126 3.65 6.82 0.66
N VAL A 127 3.20 7.73 -0.18
CA VAL A 127 2.99 7.50 -1.61
C VAL A 127 4.02 8.28 -2.40
N ASN A 128 4.57 7.68 -3.45
CA ASN A 128 5.29 8.35 -4.52
C ASN A 128 4.69 7.94 -5.86
N LEU A 129 4.09 8.90 -6.55
CA LEU A 129 3.52 8.72 -7.88
C LEU A 129 4.36 9.50 -8.89
N ASP A 130 4.84 8.82 -9.93
CA ASP A 130 5.58 9.43 -11.04
C ASP A 130 4.88 9.09 -12.36
N ALA A 131 4.52 10.11 -13.15
CA ALA A 131 3.85 9.92 -14.44
C ALA A 131 4.61 10.62 -15.58
N SER A 132 4.83 9.90 -16.67
CA SER A 132 5.44 10.44 -17.89
C SER A 132 4.73 9.92 -19.14
N PHE A 133 4.75 10.73 -20.20
CA PHE A 133 4.04 10.44 -21.44
C PHE A 133 4.96 10.69 -22.64
N GLY A 134 4.68 10.00 -23.75
CA GLY A 134 5.34 10.15 -25.03
C GLY A 134 5.23 11.57 -25.57
N ARG A 135 6.17 11.94 -26.47
CA ARG A 135 6.22 13.28 -27.07
C ARG A 135 4.96 13.59 -27.88
N ASN A 136 4.33 12.57 -28.46
CA ASN A 136 3.15 12.72 -29.32
C ASN A 136 1.85 12.57 -28.52
N SER A 137 1.93 12.54 -27.19
CA SER A 137 0.76 12.44 -26.32
C SER A 137 -0.09 13.70 -26.48
N ILE A 138 -1.38 13.51 -26.79
CA ILE A 138 -2.34 14.60 -26.95
C ILE A 138 -2.73 15.16 -25.57
N ALA A 139 -2.75 14.29 -24.55
CA ALA A 139 -3.01 14.65 -23.16
C ALA A 139 -1.89 14.16 -22.25
N THR A 140 -1.70 14.82 -21.12
CA THR A 140 -0.82 14.37 -20.03
C THR A 140 -1.55 14.47 -18.71
N LEU A 141 -1.19 13.62 -17.77
CA LEU A 141 -1.64 13.69 -16.38
C LEU A 141 -0.51 14.27 -15.53
N ARG A 142 -0.88 15.10 -14.56
CA ARG A 142 0.06 15.60 -13.57
C ARG A 142 0.14 14.61 -12.42
N ASP A 143 1.36 14.22 -12.03
CA ASP A 143 1.56 13.50 -10.78
C ASP A 143 1.58 14.48 -9.58
N ASN A 144 1.16 14.01 -8.40
CA ASN A 144 1.29 14.77 -7.14
C ASN A 144 2.63 14.48 -6.44
N GLY A 145 3.54 13.77 -7.12
CA GLY A 145 4.83 13.33 -6.61
C GLY A 145 4.72 12.51 -5.33
N ALA A 146 5.59 12.84 -4.38
CA ALA A 146 5.69 12.16 -3.09
C ALA A 146 4.96 12.90 -1.96
N GLY A 147 4.29 12.14 -1.10
CA GLY A 147 3.60 12.68 0.06
C GLY A 147 2.98 11.62 0.97
N VAL A 148 2.47 12.07 2.11
CA VAL A 148 1.56 11.27 2.94
C VAL A 148 0.20 11.25 2.24
N GLY A 149 -0.40 10.08 2.10
CA GLY A 149 -1.78 9.94 1.66
C GLY A 149 -2.76 10.00 2.83
N ASP A 150 -4.04 9.86 2.53
CA ASP A 150 -5.08 9.87 3.57
C ASP A 150 -4.91 8.70 4.55
N VAL A 151 -5.16 8.97 5.83
CA VAL A 151 -5.00 7.98 6.89
C VAL A 151 -6.31 7.23 7.07
N THR A 152 -6.27 5.91 6.91
CA THR A 152 -7.40 5.04 7.24
C THR A 152 -7.27 4.58 8.68
N PHE A 153 -8.35 4.60 9.46
CA PHE A 153 -8.33 4.13 10.85
C PHE A 153 -9.70 3.61 11.27
N GLY A 154 -9.72 2.69 12.22
CA GLY A 154 -10.98 2.06 12.60
C GLY A 154 -10.83 1.02 13.70
N PRO A 155 -11.91 0.73 14.44
CA PRO A 155 -11.96 -0.47 15.26
C PRO A 155 -12.04 -1.73 14.39
N TYR A 156 -11.45 -2.80 14.89
CA TYR A 156 -11.60 -4.13 14.33
C TYR A 156 -11.93 -5.18 15.40
N LEU A 157 -12.61 -6.24 14.97
CA LEU A 157 -12.86 -7.44 15.76
C LEU A 157 -12.19 -8.64 15.09
N GLN A 158 -11.10 -9.13 15.66
CA GLN A 158 -10.37 -10.29 15.18
C GLN A 158 -10.88 -11.56 15.85
N MET A 159 -11.44 -12.48 15.06
CA MET A 159 -11.90 -13.77 15.58
C MET A 159 -10.75 -14.76 15.65
N PRO A 160 -10.77 -15.71 16.61
CA PRO A 160 -9.78 -16.79 16.62
C PRO A 160 -9.90 -17.62 15.33
N PRO A 161 -8.77 -18.03 14.73
CA PRO A 161 -8.81 -18.84 13.52
C PRO A 161 -9.43 -20.21 13.81
N VAL A 162 -10.15 -20.75 12.82
CA VAL A 162 -10.63 -22.13 12.88
C VAL A 162 -9.45 -23.06 12.58
N ILE A 163 -9.10 -23.90 13.55
CA ILE A 163 -8.01 -24.87 13.43
C ILE A 163 -8.57 -26.25 13.10
N ARG A 164 -8.02 -26.93 12.09
CA ARG A 164 -8.26 -28.35 11.81
C ARG A 164 -6.93 -29.08 11.65
N ASN A 165 -6.74 -30.19 12.36
CA ASN A 165 -5.50 -30.99 12.35
C ASN A 165 -4.24 -30.13 12.59
N GLY A 166 -4.32 -29.17 13.52
CA GLY A 166 -3.21 -28.26 13.86
C GLY A 166 -2.94 -27.16 12.84
N ARG A 167 -3.77 -26.99 11.80
CA ARG A 167 -3.61 -25.96 10.77
C ARG A 167 -4.79 -24.99 10.77
N ALA A 168 -4.51 -23.70 10.61
CA ALA A 168 -5.56 -22.70 10.38
C ALA A 168 -6.19 -22.93 8.99
N VAL A 169 -7.51 -23.12 8.95
CA VAL A 169 -8.27 -23.32 7.71
C VAL A 169 -9.18 -22.15 7.39
N PHE A 170 -9.45 -21.27 8.36
CA PHE A 170 -10.26 -20.07 8.19
C PHE A 170 -9.86 -19.03 9.22
N SER A 171 -9.68 -17.79 8.79
CA SER A 171 -9.51 -16.62 9.65
C SER A 171 -10.49 -15.54 9.20
N GLN A 172 -11.07 -14.83 10.15
CA GLN A 172 -12.02 -13.76 9.88
C GLN A 172 -11.79 -12.58 10.82
N ARG A 173 -11.92 -11.38 10.24
CA ARG A 173 -11.83 -10.10 10.93
C ARG A 173 -12.92 -9.20 10.37
N PHE A 174 -13.53 -8.41 11.25
CA PHE A 174 -14.48 -7.38 10.88
C PHE A 174 -13.86 -6.02 11.20
N GLU A 175 -13.96 -5.06 10.30
CA GLU A 175 -13.40 -3.72 10.48
C GLU A 175 -14.44 -2.68 10.10
N PHE A 176 -14.43 -1.56 10.83
CA PHE A 176 -15.17 -0.37 10.45
C PHE A 176 -14.18 0.78 10.31
N ASP A 177 -13.90 1.17 9.08
CA ASP A 177 -12.86 2.15 8.78
C ASP A 177 -13.43 3.50 8.41
N ALA A 178 -12.77 4.54 8.90
CA ALA A 178 -12.90 5.91 8.44
C ALA A 178 -11.60 6.36 7.77
N VAL A 179 -11.71 7.33 6.86
CA VAL A 179 -10.56 7.91 6.16
C VAL A 179 -10.46 9.38 6.55
N ALA A 180 -9.31 9.77 7.09
CA ALA A 180 -8.99 11.17 7.37
C ALA A 180 -8.36 11.80 6.12
N PRO A 181 -9.00 12.82 5.52
CA PRO A 181 -8.53 13.48 4.30
C PRO A 181 -7.42 14.48 4.59
N ILE A 182 -6.27 13.97 5.06
CA ILE A 182 -5.11 14.76 5.48
C ILE A 182 -3.91 14.58 4.54
N GLY A 183 -4.10 13.79 3.48
CA GLY A 183 -3.11 13.62 2.44
C GLY A 183 -2.88 14.91 1.65
N LYS A 184 -1.75 14.93 0.93
CA LYS A 184 -1.36 16.02 0.05
C LYS A 184 -2.09 15.98 -1.31
#